data_AF-A0A956CAD1-F1
#
_entry.id   AF-A0A956CAD1-F1
#
_cell.length_a   1.000
_cell.length_b   1.000
_cell.length_c   1.000
_cell.angle_alpha   90.00
_cell.angle_beta   90.00
_cell.angle_gamma   90.00
#
_symmetry.space_group_name_H-M   'P 1'
#
loop_
_entity.id
_entity.type
_entity.pdbx_description
1 polymer ?
#
loop_
_entity_poly.entity_id
_entity_poly.type
_entity_poly.pdbx_seq_one_letter_code
_entity_poly.pdbx_strand_id
1 'polypeptide(L)'
;MDLARHLLELMAPAKVGDSLAPGARWTGISTELGLRLVVDLGGVDVLVEVDPVDPARPFAVRTQHFAVSYRGVDANAPPDHRAGLELCRVVAERIDANESAALPRLRAEAATARSEATEVGRLREVRVRQLLENAGSRFEPHYWLTPYVGCLIGCQFCYAQARVSPLRRLGGLPQAPWGSWVDVRVNAAEVLAEELSRLPPAPIKFCPIVSDPYHAAEKRYRITRQCLEAIRKAKKWPALVLTRSSLALEDLGLLAGIRGAAIGVSLPTMDDTVRKHFEPRAASINERLTLLSEAKERGLTTFAIVQPLLPGALSFLADALADLADSVRIDVLHGVEGAAAQFADPRFLDAAARHWQQERAEALATALKERNVPLWPGELPPHLAV
;
A
#
# COMPACT_ATOMS: atom_id res chain seq x y z
N MET A 1 -1.21 19.50 3.32
CA MET A 1 -1.90 19.30 4.61
C MET A 1 -1.05 18.38 5.46
N ASP A 2 -0.75 18.77 6.70
CA ASP A 2 0.09 17.97 7.61
C ASP A 2 -0.79 17.10 8.50
N LEU A 3 -1.08 15.89 8.03
CA LEU A 3 -1.97 14.94 8.71
C LEU A 3 -1.41 14.48 10.07
N ALA A 4 -0.10 14.36 10.20
CA ALA A 4 0.53 13.92 11.44
C ALA A 4 0.34 14.95 12.56
N ARG A 5 0.51 16.24 12.23
CA ARG A 5 0.18 17.33 13.16
C ARG A 5 -1.29 17.31 13.58
N HIS A 6 -2.22 17.12 12.63
CA HIS A 6 -3.64 17.06 12.97
C HIS A 6 -3.98 15.87 13.88
N LEU A 7 -3.33 14.71 13.69
CA LEU A 7 -3.48 13.58 14.61
C LEU A 7 -2.92 13.91 16.01
N LEU A 8 -1.78 14.57 16.10
CA LEU A 8 -1.22 15.04 17.38
C LEU A 8 -2.16 16.03 18.08
N GLU A 9 -2.80 16.94 17.34
CA GLU A 9 -3.81 17.86 17.89
C GLU A 9 -5.04 17.11 18.42
N LEU A 10 -5.53 16.09 17.70
CA LEU A 10 -6.64 15.25 18.14
C LEU A 10 -6.31 14.42 19.39
N MET A 11 -5.04 14.04 19.56
CA MET A 11 -4.59 13.19 20.67
C MET A 11 -4.07 13.96 21.89
N ALA A 12 -4.01 15.30 21.82
CA ALA A 12 -3.47 16.13 22.89
C ALA A 12 -4.16 15.85 24.25
N PRO A 13 -3.43 15.87 25.38
CA PRO A 13 -1.99 16.19 25.51
C PRO A 13 -1.05 14.99 25.30
N ALA A 14 -1.57 13.82 24.91
CA ALA A 14 -0.74 12.62 24.72
C ALA A 14 0.24 12.82 23.56
N LYS A 15 1.41 12.19 23.67
CA LYS A 15 2.50 12.23 22.70
C LYS A 15 2.94 10.83 22.33
N VAL A 16 3.58 10.72 21.16
CA VAL A 16 4.33 9.51 20.80
C VAL A 16 5.35 9.24 21.91
N GLY A 17 5.34 8.03 22.44
CA GLY A 17 6.09 7.58 23.60
C GLY A 17 5.21 7.35 24.84
N ASP A 18 4.05 7.98 24.95
CA ASP A 18 3.17 7.87 26.12
C ASP A 18 2.47 6.52 26.20
N SER A 19 2.11 6.11 27.42
CA SER A 19 1.18 5.01 27.64
C SER A 19 -0.26 5.53 27.48
N LEU A 20 -1.00 4.95 26.54
CA LEU A 20 -2.40 5.30 26.30
C LEU A 20 -3.31 4.54 27.28
N ALA A 21 -3.05 3.26 27.48
CA ALA A 21 -3.75 2.37 28.39
C ALA A 21 -2.76 1.36 29.00
N PRO A 22 -3.13 0.58 30.04
CA PRO A 22 -2.26 -0.46 30.59
C PRO A 22 -1.77 -1.43 29.49
N GLY A 23 -0.45 -1.51 29.32
CA GLY A 23 0.17 -2.33 28.28
C GLY A 23 0.09 -1.77 26.86
N ALA A 24 -0.48 -0.57 26.66
CA ALA A 24 -0.58 0.10 25.36
C ALA A 24 0.32 1.35 25.31
N ARG A 25 1.41 1.30 24.55
CA ARG A 25 2.33 2.43 24.35
C ARG A 25 2.21 2.96 22.93
N TRP A 26 1.99 4.27 22.78
CA TRP A 26 2.00 4.91 21.47
C TRP A 26 3.44 4.98 20.94
N THR A 27 3.76 4.25 19.89
CA THR A 27 5.13 4.13 19.35
C THR A 27 5.36 4.94 18.08
N GLY A 28 4.30 5.29 17.34
CA GLY A 28 4.46 6.08 16.11
C GLY A 28 3.16 6.58 15.50
N ILE A 29 3.28 7.35 14.42
CA ILE A 29 2.17 7.84 13.61
C ILE A 29 2.35 7.31 12.20
N SER A 30 1.26 6.84 11.59
CA SER A 30 1.21 6.54 10.16
C SER A 30 0.14 7.41 9.50
N THR A 31 0.48 8.02 8.35
CA THR A 31 -0.45 8.89 7.61
C THR A 31 -0.71 8.47 6.17
N GLU A 32 -0.04 7.41 5.71
CA GLU A 32 -0.05 6.97 4.32
C GLU A 32 -1.44 6.50 3.82
N LEU A 33 -2.27 6.01 4.74
CA LEU A 33 -3.57 5.38 4.47
C LEU A 33 -4.70 5.90 5.38
N GLY A 34 -4.49 7.01 6.09
CA GLY A 34 -5.44 7.54 7.08
C GLY A 34 -4.71 8.16 8.27
N LEU A 35 -5.42 8.74 9.23
CA LEU A 35 -4.80 9.13 10.50
C LEU A 35 -4.66 7.87 11.36
N ARG A 36 -3.43 7.41 11.62
CA ARG A 36 -3.20 6.18 12.39
C ARG A 36 -2.17 6.35 13.49
N LEU A 37 -2.47 5.77 14.65
CA LEU A 37 -1.50 5.56 15.70
C LEU A 37 -0.91 4.15 15.54
N VAL A 38 0.41 4.04 15.66
CA VAL A 38 1.11 2.77 15.86
C VAL A 38 1.27 2.58 17.36
N VAL A 39 0.75 1.49 17.89
CA VAL A 39 0.70 1.22 19.33
C VAL A 39 1.28 -0.16 19.61
N ASP A 40 2.27 -0.25 20.49
CA ASP A 40 2.67 -1.51 21.10
C ASP A 40 1.61 -1.86 22.15
N LEU A 41 0.87 -2.93 21.91
CA LEU A 41 -0.13 -3.47 22.81
C LEU A 41 0.33 -4.82 23.36
N GLY A 42 1.04 -4.80 24.48
CA GLY A 42 1.54 -6.00 25.14
C GLY A 42 2.57 -6.77 24.32
N GLY A 43 3.40 -6.07 23.54
CA GLY A 43 4.41 -6.65 22.65
C GLY A 43 3.91 -6.97 21.24
N VAL A 44 2.66 -6.64 20.93
CA VAL A 44 2.06 -6.78 19.59
C VAL A 44 1.84 -5.38 18.99
N ASP A 45 2.35 -5.15 17.78
CA ASP A 45 2.12 -3.89 17.08
C ASP A 45 0.68 -3.83 16.53
N VAL A 46 -0.03 -2.77 16.90
CA VAL A 46 -1.42 -2.50 16.52
C VAL A 46 -1.51 -1.12 15.86
N LEU A 47 -2.27 -1.05 14.76
CA LEU A 47 -2.67 0.22 14.15
C LEU A 47 -4.05 0.61 14.68
N VAL A 48 -4.16 1.78 15.31
CA VAL A 48 -5.44 2.41 15.63
C VAL A 48 -5.77 3.40 14.53
N GLU A 49 -6.83 3.14 13.77
CA GLU A 49 -7.31 3.94 12.65
C GLU A 49 -8.32 4.99 13.12
N VAL A 50 -8.10 6.26 12.75
CA VAL A 50 -8.97 7.40 13.04
C VAL A 50 -9.50 7.96 11.71
N ASP A 51 -10.71 7.57 11.34
CA ASP A 51 -11.35 7.93 10.08
C ASP A 51 -12.54 8.88 10.30
N PRO A 52 -12.92 9.75 9.35
CA PRO A 52 -14.22 10.41 9.41
C PRO A 52 -15.35 9.39 9.49
N VAL A 53 -16.38 9.68 10.29
CA VAL A 53 -17.56 8.81 10.39
C VAL A 53 -18.14 8.55 8.99
N ASP A 54 -18.28 7.26 8.65
CA ASP A 54 -18.86 6.77 7.41
C ASP A 54 -19.90 5.68 7.76
N PRO A 55 -21.20 5.92 7.56
CA PRO A 55 -22.25 4.96 7.93
C PRO A 55 -22.11 3.59 7.26
N ALA A 56 -21.41 3.51 6.12
CA ALA A 56 -21.21 2.27 5.39
C ALA A 56 -20.02 1.43 5.91
N ARG A 57 -19.21 1.95 6.85
CA ARG A 57 -18.03 1.26 7.37
C ARG A 57 -18.21 0.86 8.83
N PRO A 58 -17.81 -0.37 9.21
CA PRO A 58 -17.79 -0.77 10.61
C PRO A 58 -16.74 0.01 11.38
N PHE A 59 -17.02 0.25 12.66
CA PHE A 59 -16.11 0.91 13.59
C PHE A 59 -16.18 0.25 14.98
N ALA A 60 -15.11 0.36 15.76
CA ALA A 60 -15.11 -0.13 17.15
C ALA A 60 -15.81 0.87 18.08
N VAL A 61 -15.45 2.15 17.97
CA VAL A 61 -16.01 3.27 18.74
C VAL A 61 -16.13 4.48 17.82
N ARG A 62 -17.01 5.45 18.11
CA ARG A 62 -17.08 6.72 17.37
C ARG A 62 -17.26 7.91 18.31
N THR A 63 -16.80 9.07 17.86
CA THR A 63 -17.07 10.40 18.41
C THR A 63 -18.12 11.10 17.53
N GLN A 64 -18.29 12.42 17.65
CA GLN A 64 -19.19 13.17 16.77
C GLN A 64 -18.72 13.14 15.31
N HIS A 65 -17.41 13.24 15.08
CA HIS A 65 -16.86 13.40 13.73
C HIS A 65 -15.94 12.28 13.27
N PHE A 66 -15.42 11.46 14.19
CA PHE A 66 -14.49 10.38 13.87
C PHE A 66 -15.00 9.01 14.30
N ALA A 67 -14.61 8.00 13.54
CA ALA A 67 -14.72 6.59 13.85
C ALA A 67 -13.32 6.05 14.19
N VAL A 68 -13.24 5.26 15.25
CA VAL A 68 -12.00 4.66 15.74
C VAL A 68 -12.10 3.14 15.64
N SER A 69 -11.09 2.53 15.02
CA SER A 69 -10.97 1.09 14.84
C SER A 69 -9.52 0.67 15.10
N TYR A 70 -9.27 -0.64 15.26
CA TYR A 70 -7.91 -1.15 15.41
C TYR A 70 -7.70 -2.40 14.54
N ARG A 71 -6.44 -2.66 14.21
CA ARG A 71 -6.00 -3.88 13.51
C ARG A 71 -4.59 -4.27 13.95
N GLY A 72 -4.32 -5.57 14.00
CA GLY A 72 -2.94 -6.05 14.13
C GLY A 72 -2.11 -5.68 12.89
N VAL A 73 -0.83 -5.40 13.10
CA VAL A 73 0.14 -5.28 12.01
C VAL A 73 0.48 -6.67 11.46
N ASP A 74 0.69 -7.64 12.34
CA ASP A 74 0.89 -9.05 11.98
C ASP A 74 -0.44 -9.81 12.01
N ALA A 75 -0.81 -10.40 10.87
CA ALA A 75 -2.01 -11.23 10.75
C ALA A 75 -1.91 -12.55 11.53
N ASN A 76 -0.69 -13.03 11.81
CA ASN A 76 -0.45 -14.27 12.54
C ASN A 76 -0.39 -14.07 14.06
N ALA A 77 -0.28 -12.83 14.52
CA ALA A 77 -0.29 -12.46 15.94
C ALA A 77 -1.38 -11.40 16.19
N PRO A 78 -2.66 -11.76 16.10
CA PRO A 78 -3.74 -10.79 16.28
C PRO A 78 -3.73 -10.26 17.73
N PRO A 79 -3.98 -8.96 17.94
CA PRO A 79 -4.05 -8.39 19.27
C PRO A 79 -5.25 -8.93 20.05
N ASP A 80 -5.15 -8.96 21.39
CA ASP A 80 -6.28 -9.30 22.25
C ASP A 80 -7.47 -8.38 21.96
N HIS A 81 -8.62 -8.99 21.67
CA HIS A 81 -9.78 -8.24 21.19
C HIS A 81 -10.31 -7.27 22.25
N ARG A 82 -10.29 -7.66 23.53
CA ARG A 82 -10.78 -6.81 24.61
C ARG A 82 -9.85 -5.62 24.83
N ALA A 83 -8.54 -5.84 24.81
CA ALA A 83 -7.53 -4.80 24.93
C ALA A 83 -7.57 -3.83 23.74
N GLY A 84 -7.76 -4.33 22.52
CA GLY A 84 -7.89 -3.49 21.32
C GLY A 84 -9.14 -2.59 21.33
N LEU A 85 -10.29 -3.12 21.79
CA LEU A 85 -11.50 -2.31 21.99
C LEU A 85 -11.30 -1.24 23.05
N GLU A 86 -10.63 -1.57 24.15
CA GLU A 86 -10.36 -0.61 25.22
C GLU A 86 -9.43 0.51 24.76
N LEU A 87 -8.38 0.16 24.02
CA LEU A 87 -7.50 1.12 23.36
C LEU A 87 -8.30 2.08 22.46
N CYS A 88 -9.26 1.57 21.67
CA CYS A 88 -10.13 2.40 20.84
C CYS A 88 -10.99 3.37 21.65
N ARG A 89 -11.51 2.95 22.82
CA ARG A 89 -12.29 3.84 23.70
C ARG A 89 -11.43 4.98 24.23
N VAL A 90 -10.25 4.67 24.75
CA VAL A 90 -9.31 5.69 25.26
C VAL A 90 -8.91 6.68 24.17
N VAL A 91 -8.64 6.20 22.95
CA VAL A 91 -8.33 7.07 21.81
C VAL A 91 -9.54 7.92 21.43
N ALA A 92 -10.74 7.35 21.39
CA ALA A 92 -11.97 8.08 21.08
C ALA A 92 -12.29 9.17 22.12
N GLU A 93 -12.12 8.91 23.42
CA GLU A 93 -12.33 9.91 24.47
C GLU A 93 -11.42 11.14 24.30
N ARG A 94 -10.16 10.91 23.90
CA ARG A 94 -9.21 12.00 23.60
C ARG A 94 -9.61 12.77 22.35
N ILE A 95 -10.02 12.06 21.30
CA ILE A 95 -10.49 12.68 20.07
C ILE A 95 -11.73 13.54 20.35
N ASP A 96 -12.71 13.03 21.10
CA ASP A 96 -13.95 13.73 21.45
C ASP A 96 -13.66 15.05 22.17
N ALA A 97 -12.69 15.05 23.09
CA ALA A 97 -12.27 16.26 23.80
C ALA A 97 -11.62 17.33 22.90
N ASN A 98 -11.02 16.93 21.77
CA ASN A 98 -10.21 17.82 20.93
C ASN A 98 -10.82 18.12 19.54
N GLU A 99 -11.76 17.30 19.05
CA GLU A 99 -12.23 17.34 17.67
C GLU A 99 -12.91 18.67 17.30
N SER A 100 -13.60 19.29 18.26
CA SER A 100 -14.25 20.60 18.08
C SER A 100 -13.25 21.72 17.76
N ALA A 101 -12.01 21.63 18.28
CA ALA A 101 -10.96 22.61 18.06
C ALA A 101 -10.06 22.27 16.85
N ALA A 102 -9.76 20.99 16.65
CA ALA A 102 -8.87 20.52 15.58
C ALA A 102 -9.54 20.52 14.20
N LEU A 103 -10.82 20.11 14.12
CA LEU A 103 -11.50 19.90 12.84
C LEU A 103 -11.65 21.18 11.99
N PRO A 104 -11.98 22.36 12.56
CA PRO A 104 -12.00 23.60 11.78
C PRO A 104 -10.65 23.95 11.14
N ARG A 105 -9.53 23.66 11.83
CA ARG A 105 -8.17 23.93 11.31
C ARG A 105 -7.82 22.97 10.19
N LEU A 106 -8.11 21.69 10.36
CA LEU A 106 -7.94 20.67 9.32
C LEU A 106 -8.72 21.07 8.07
N ARG A 107 -9.98 21.48 8.22
CA ARG A 107 -10.84 21.93 7.12
C ARG A 107 -10.31 23.19 6.44
N ALA A 108 -9.80 24.16 7.21
CA ALA A 108 -9.22 25.38 6.67
C ALA A 108 -7.97 25.08 5.84
N GLU A 109 -7.05 24.26 6.34
CA GLU A 109 -5.85 23.87 5.59
C GLU A 109 -6.18 23.04 4.35
N ALA A 110 -7.15 22.14 4.47
CA ALA A 110 -7.68 21.40 3.34
C ALA A 110 -8.25 22.35 2.28
N ALA A 111 -8.94 23.43 2.67
CA ALA A 111 -9.47 24.43 1.76
C ALA A 111 -8.36 25.24 1.07
N THR A 112 -7.36 25.70 1.80
CA THR A 112 -6.19 26.40 1.23
C THR A 112 -5.45 25.50 0.23
N ALA A 113 -5.20 24.25 0.59
CA ALA A 113 -4.54 23.30 -0.29
C ALA A 113 -5.35 22.98 -1.57
N ARG A 114 -6.68 23.17 -1.54
CA ARG A 114 -7.53 23.05 -2.73
C ARG A 114 -7.49 24.31 -3.60
N SER A 115 -7.45 25.52 -3.02
CA SER A 115 -7.39 26.76 -3.79
C SER A 115 -6.05 26.96 -4.50
N GLU A 116 -4.97 26.42 -3.92
CA GLU A 116 -3.62 26.47 -4.51
C GLU A 116 -3.38 25.40 -5.59
N ALA A 117 -4.27 24.40 -5.71
CA ALA A 117 -4.16 23.38 -6.74
C ALA A 117 -4.45 23.99 -8.11
N THR A 118 -3.44 24.00 -8.98
CA THR A 118 -3.45 24.62 -10.32
C THR A 118 -4.42 23.97 -11.31
N GLU A 119 -4.95 22.79 -10.99
CA GLU A 119 -6.11 22.18 -11.63
C GLU A 119 -6.88 21.34 -10.60
N VAL A 120 -8.20 21.53 -10.48
CA VAL A 120 -9.09 20.55 -9.84
C VAL A 120 -9.31 19.40 -10.86
N GLY A 121 -8.20 18.81 -11.30
CA GLY A 121 -8.16 17.81 -12.34
C GLY A 121 -8.00 16.40 -11.77
N ARG A 122 -8.01 15.42 -12.68
CA ARG A 122 -7.62 14.03 -12.40
C ARG A 122 -6.19 13.93 -11.83
N LEU A 123 -5.38 14.97 -11.95
CA LEU A 123 -4.02 15.03 -11.45
C LEU A 123 -3.89 16.25 -10.55
N ARG A 124 -3.40 16.06 -9.33
CA ARG A 124 -3.13 17.15 -8.39
C ARG A 124 -1.69 17.05 -7.91
N GLU A 125 -0.93 18.12 -8.07
CA GLU A 125 0.40 18.21 -7.49
C GLU A 125 0.30 18.50 -5.99
N VAL A 126 1.04 17.75 -5.17
CA VAL A 126 1.10 17.92 -3.72
C VAL A 126 2.56 17.91 -3.26
N ARG A 127 2.85 18.66 -2.20
CA ARG A 127 4.14 18.64 -1.52
C ARG A 127 4.03 17.89 -0.20
N VAL A 128 5.06 17.10 0.11
CA VAL A 128 5.16 16.30 1.35
C VAL A 128 6.38 16.72 2.16
N ARG A 129 6.38 16.41 3.47
CA ARG A 129 7.50 16.66 4.40
C ARG A 129 8.25 15.38 4.78
N GLN A 130 7.61 14.24 4.57
CA GLN A 130 8.12 12.91 4.83
C GLN A 130 7.66 12.02 3.67
N LEU A 131 8.52 11.11 3.23
CA LEU A 131 8.20 10.16 2.16
C LEU A 131 8.36 8.71 2.63
N LEU A 132 9.40 8.43 3.43
CA LEU A 132 9.64 7.10 3.98
C LEU A 132 8.76 6.87 5.21
N GLU A 133 7.83 5.93 5.07
CA GLU A 133 6.99 5.44 6.17
C GLU A 133 7.63 4.18 6.74
N ASN A 134 7.87 4.11 8.05
CA ASN A 134 8.31 2.87 8.68
C ASN A 134 7.14 1.89 8.69
N ALA A 135 7.25 0.82 7.90
CA ALA A 135 6.22 -0.20 7.73
C ALA A 135 6.67 -1.59 8.19
N GLY A 136 7.96 -1.74 8.49
CA GLY A 136 8.53 -2.99 8.96
C GLY A 136 8.26 -3.24 10.44
N SER A 137 8.22 -4.51 10.79
CA SER A 137 8.29 -4.94 12.18
C SER A 137 9.74 -4.95 12.65
N ARG A 138 9.95 -5.21 13.94
CA ARG A 138 11.28 -5.48 14.49
C ARG A 138 12.02 -6.63 13.78
N PHE A 139 11.29 -7.59 13.23
CA PHE A 139 11.84 -8.80 12.60
C PHE A 139 11.99 -8.67 11.07
N GLU A 140 11.26 -7.74 10.45
CA GLU A 140 11.34 -7.47 9.01
C GLU A 140 11.37 -5.95 8.77
N PRO A 141 12.46 -5.26 9.17
CA PRO A 141 12.52 -3.80 9.09
C PRO A 141 12.56 -3.34 7.63
N HIS A 142 11.63 -2.45 7.26
CA HIS A 142 11.56 -1.86 5.93
C HIS A 142 10.78 -0.56 5.94
N TYR A 143 10.97 0.22 4.87
CA TYR A 143 10.19 1.43 4.61
C TYR A 143 9.24 1.22 3.44
N TRP A 144 8.07 1.85 3.51
CA TRP A 144 7.25 2.10 2.34
C TRP A 144 7.59 3.46 1.75
N LEU A 145 7.58 3.52 0.42
CA LEU A 145 7.72 4.75 -0.33
C LEU A 145 6.61 4.79 -1.38
N THR A 146 5.86 5.88 -1.36
CA THR A 146 4.77 6.10 -2.32
C THR A 146 5.02 7.39 -3.08
N PRO A 147 5.30 7.34 -4.39
CA PRO A 147 5.44 8.54 -5.22
C PRO A 147 4.09 9.22 -5.54
N TYR A 148 3.01 8.43 -5.58
CA TYR A 148 1.68 8.83 -6.03
C TYR A 148 0.59 8.33 -5.07
N VAL A 149 -0.44 9.13 -4.78
CA VAL A 149 -1.62 8.65 -4.02
C VAL A 149 -2.83 8.60 -4.94
N GLY A 150 -3.59 7.49 -4.92
CA GLY A 150 -4.50 7.17 -6.01
C GLY A 150 -3.74 6.55 -7.18
N CYS A 151 -4.43 5.88 -8.10
CA CYS A 151 -3.75 5.08 -9.13
C CYS A 151 -4.51 5.11 -10.45
N LEU A 152 -3.86 5.53 -11.55
CA LEU A 152 -4.51 5.56 -12.88
C LEU A 152 -4.63 4.19 -13.57
N ILE A 153 -4.06 3.12 -12.99
CA ILE A 153 -4.37 1.75 -13.43
C ILE A 153 -5.83 1.42 -13.09
N GLY A 154 -6.23 1.71 -11.85
CA GLY A 154 -7.61 1.55 -11.38
C GLY A 154 -8.12 0.11 -11.47
N CYS A 155 -7.36 -0.86 -10.93
CA CYS A 155 -7.85 -2.24 -10.78
C CYS A 155 -9.17 -2.22 -10.00
N GLN A 156 -10.18 -2.92 -10.49
CA GLN A 156 -11.54 -2.84 -9.95
C GLN A 156 -11.65 -3.44 -8.54
N PHE A 157 -10.83 -4.47 -8.25
CA PHE A 157 -10.77 -5.14 -6.95
C PHE A 157 -9.83 -4.46 -5.94
N CYS A 158 -9.32 -3.27 -6.26
CA CYS A 158 -8.27 -2.66 -5.47
C CYS A 158 -8.79 -2.17 -4.10
N TYR A 159 -8.32 -2.80 -3.02
CA TYR A 159 -8.63 -2.39 -1.66
C TYR A 159 -8.20 -0.94 -1.36
N ALA A 160 -7.23 -0.40 -2.11
CA ALA A 160 -6.75 0.97 -1.96
C ALA A 160 -7.89 1.98 -2.04
N GLN A 161 -8.91 1.72 -2.87
CA GLN A 161 -10.07 2.61 -3.04
C GLN A 161 -10.74 2.94 -1.70
N ALA A 162 -11.02 1.92 -0.89
CA ALA A 162 -11.65 2.10 0.42
C ALA A 162 -10.71 2.78 1.42
N ARG A 163 -9.39 2.59 1.28
CA ARG A 163 -8.38 3.12 2.20
C ARG A 163 -8.00 4.58 1.94
N VAL A 164 -7.94 5.02 0.69
CA VAL A 164 -7.57 6.41 0.36
C VAL A 164 -8.77 7.36 0.33
N SER A 165 -10.00 6.84 0.25
CA SER A 165 -11.21 7.67 0.25
C SER A 165 -11.38 8.51 1.55
N PRO A 166 -11.17 7.96 2.76
CA PRO A 166 -11.15 8.75 4.00
C PRO A 166 -10.17 9.93 3.96
N LEU A 167 -8.95 9.70 3.48
CA LEU A 167 -7.93 10.74 3.32
C LEU A 167 -8.39 11.86 2.38
N ARG A 168 -9.04 11.51 1.27
CA ARG A 168 -9.61 12.52 0.35
C ARG A 168 -10.72 13.33 1.00
N ARG A 169 -11.60 12.68 1.77
CA ARG A 169 -12.69 13.36 2.49
C ARG A 169 -12.14 14.32 3.54
N LEU A 170 -11.11 13.90 4.29
CA LEU A 170 -10.39 14.78 5.22
C LEU A 170 -9.79 15.99 4.50
N GLY A 171 -9.20 15.77 3.32
CA GLY A 171 -8.74 16.85 2.44
C GLY A 171 -9.86 17.68 1.80
N GLY A 172 -11.13 17.42 2.12
CA GLY A 172 -12.33 18.04 1.53
C GLY A 172 -12.37 17.99 0.01
N LEU A 173 -11.75 16.95 -0.57
CA LEU A 173 -11.75 16.72 -2.01
C LEU A 173 -13.05 16.04 -2.44
N PRO A 174 -13.53 16.32 -3.66
CA PRO A 174 -14.67 15.60 -4.19
C PRO A 174 -14.35 14.10 -4.28
N GLN A 175 -15.37 13.30 -4.01
CA GLN A 175 -15.34 11.89 -4.35
C GLN A 175 -15.17 11.75 -5.85
N ALA A 176 -14.27 10.86 -6.25
CA ALA A 176 -13.97 10.61 -7.65
C ALA A 176 -13.87 9.09 -7.85
N PRO A 177 -14.33 8.56 -8.99
CA PRO A 177 -14.22 7.14 -9.29
C PRO A 177 -12.79 6.62 -9.11
N TRP A 178 -12.64 5.43 -8.55
CA TRP A 178 -11.33 4.81 -8.46
C TRP A 178 -10.71 4.67 -9.85
N GLY A 179 -9.41 4.96 -9.95
CA GLY A 179 -8.76 4.97 -11.24
C GLY A 179 -8.87 6.28 -12.03
N SER A 180 -9.64 7.27 -11.56
CA SER A 180 -9.81 8.53 -12.31
C SER A 180 -8.98 9.67 -11.75
N TRP A 181 -8.15 9.45 -10.73
CA TRP A 181 -7.40 10.52 -10.09
C TRP A 181 -6.07 10.03 -9.49
N VAL A 182 -5.10 10.94 -9.37
CA VAL A 182 -3.80 10.77 -8.71
C VAL A 182 -3.37 12.09 -8.08
N ASP A 183 -2.87 12.03 -6.85
CA ASP A 183 -2.05 13.07 -6.24
C ASP A 183 -0.57 12.75 -6.48
N VAL A 184 0.17 13.70 -7.06
CA VAL A 184 1.58 13.57 -7.41
C VAL A 184 2.43 14.25 -6.34
N ARG A 185 3.28 13.50 -5.63
CA ARG A 185 4.20 14.06 -4.64
C ARG A 185 5.41 14.69 -5.34
N VAL A 186 5.26 15.91 -5.84
CA VAL A 186 6.23 16.56 -6.76
C VAL A 186 7.62 16.80 -6.16
N ASN A 187 7.72 16.89 -4.83
CA ASN A 187 8.99 17.05 -4.13
C ASN A 187 9.49 15.74 -3.47
N ALA A 188 8.94 14.59 -3.86
CA ALA A 188 9.27 13.30 -3.24
C ALA A 188 10.77 13.00 -3.28
N ALA A 189 11.44 13.18 -4.42
CA ALA A 189 12.86 12.87 -4.55
C ALA A 189 13.75 13.78 -3.68
N GLU A 190 13.38 15.06 -3.52
CA GLU A 190 14.08 16.02 -2.65
C GLU A 190 13.99 15.57 -1.18
N VAL A 191 12.77 15.29 -0.72
CA VAL A 191 12.52 14.82 0.65
C VAL A 191 13.23 13.48 0.88
N LEU A 192 13.11 12.54 -0.06
CA LEU A 192 13.75 11.24 0.03
C LEU A 192 15.27 11.37 0.21
N ALA A 193 15.93 12.23 -0.57
CA ALA A 193 17.38 12.40 -0.48
C ALA A 193 17.83 12.85 0.92
N GLU A 194 17.06 13.73 1.58
CA GLU A 194 17.28 14.12 2.97
C GLU A 194 17.06 12.93 3.92
N GLU A 195 15.96 12.20 3.76
CA GLU A 195 15.61 11.06 4.62
C GLU A 195 16.65 9.93 4.56
N LEU A 196 17.14 9.61 3.36
CA LEU A 196 18.20 8.61 3.14
C LEU A 196 19.54 8.97 3.82
N SER A 197 19.74 10.25 4.15
CA SER A 197 20.97 10.72 4.84
C SER A 197 20.87 10.64 6.36
N ARG A 198 19.65 10.65 6.92
CA ARG A 198 19.39 10.70 8.37
C ARG A 198 18.86 9.40 8.96
N LEU A 199 18.14 8.60 8.17
CA LEU A 199 17.49 7.38 8.63
C LEU A 199 18.43 6.16 8.52
N PRO A 200 18.26 5.13 9.37
CA PRO A 200 19.01 3.90 9.25
C PRO A 200 18.63 3.15 7.95
N PRO A 201 19.61 2.64 7.17
CA PRO A 201 19.32 1.90 5.96
C PRO A 201 18.49 0.64 6.21
N ALA A 202 17.40 0.50 5.45
CA ALA A 202 16.58 -0.70 5.36
C ALA A 202 16.00 -0.82 3.94
N PRO A 203 15.49 -1.99 3.52
CA PRO A 203 14.79 -2.12 2.24
C PRO A 203 13.66 -1.09 2.08
N ILE A 204 13.56 -0.49 0.90
CA ILE A 204 12.50 0.46 0.53
C ILE A 204 11.57 -0.21 -0.46
N LYS A 205 10.34 -0.45 -0.05
CA LYS A 205 9.28 -1.01 -0.89
C LYS A 205 8.46 0.12 -1.50
N PHE A 206 8.48 0.21 -2.83
CA PHE A 206 7.62 1.11 -3.58
C PHE A 206 6.20 0.59 -3.48
N CYS A 207 5.38 1.30 -2.71
CA CYS A 207 4.16 0.78 -2.11
C CYS A 207 3.01 0.66 -3.12
N PRO A 208 2.74 -0.54 -3.68
CA PRO A 208 1.67 -0.76 -4.65
C PRO A 208 0.27 -0.71 -3.99
N ILE A 209 0.23 -0.50 -2.67
CA ILE A 209 -0.93 -0.57 -1.78
C ILE A 209 -1.85 0.64 -1.95
N VAL A 210 -1.26 1.82 -2.18
CA VAL A 210 -1.99 3.08 -2.37
C VAL A 210 -1.91 3.60 -3.80
N SER A 211 -0.85 3.20 -4.52
CA SER A 211 -0.69 3.46 -5.94
C SER A 211 0.36 2.56 -6.56
N ASP A 212 0.21 2.27 -7.84
CA ASP A 212 1.31 1.68 -8.60
C ASP A 212 2.36 2.77 -8.87
N PRO A 213 3.65 2.55 -8.56
CA PRO A 213 4.69 3.54 -8.86
C PRO A 213 4.81 3.83 -10.37
N TYR A 214 4.31 2.93 -11.21
CA TYR A 214 4.28 3.08 -12.65
C TYR A 214 2.85 3.07 -13.19
N HIS A 215 2.36 4.24 -13.57
CA HIS A 215 1.10 4.40 -14.27
C HIS A 215 1.17 5.61 -15.20
N ALA A 216 0.09 5.94 -15.92
CA ALA A 216 0.10 6.97 -16.98
C ALA A 216 0.74 8.32 -16.57
N ALA A 217 0.59 8.76 -15.30
CA ALA A 217 1.22 10.00 -14.83
C ALA A 217 2.78 9.93 -14.79
N GLU A 218 3.37 8.75 -14.56
CA GLU A 218 4.83 8.56 -14.49
C GLU A 218 5.50 8.91 -15.82
N LYS A 219 4.82 8.72 -16.97
CA LYS A 219 5.31 9.13 -18.28
C LYS A 219 5.70 10.63 -18.34
N ARG A 220 4.96 11.48 -17.62
CA ARG A 220 5.19 12.93 -17.54
C ARG A 220 6.05 13.31 -16.35
N TYR A 221 5.67 12.87 -15.15
CA TYR A 221 6.26 13.39 -13.91
C TYR A 221 7.57 12.71 -13.52
N ARG A 222 7.77 11.44 -13.88
CA ARG A 222 9.00 10.68 -13.61
C ARG A 222 9.40 10.66 -12.11
N ILE A 223 8.44 10.73 -11.19
CA ILE A 223 8.74 10.82 -9.75
C ILE A 223 9.36 9.51 -9.26
N THR A 224 8.84 8.36 -9.70
CA THR A 224 9.41 7.05 -9.34
C THR A 224 10.85 6.96 -9.79
N ARG A 225 11.14 7.35 -11.04
CA ARG A 225 12.52 7.41 -11.56
C ARG A 225 13.41 8.30 -10.71
N GLN A 226 12.98 9.53 -10.41
CA GLN A 226 13.77 10.46 -9.59
C GLN A 226 14.06 9.90 -8.18
N CYS A 227 13.09 9.21 -7.56
CA CYS A 227 13.29 8.52 -6.29
C CYS A 227 14.33 7.39 -6.41
N LEU A 228 14.27 6.58 -7.47
CA LEU A 228 15.25 5.53 -7.73
C LEU A 228 16.66 6.10 -7.99
N GLU A 229 16.78 7.25 -8.65
CA GLU A 229 18.05 7.95 -8.83
C GLU A 229 18.65 8.41 -7.49
N ALA A 230 17.82 8.95 -6.59
CA ALA A 230 18.23 9.33 -5.24
C ALA A 230 18.68 8.10 -4.40
N ILE A 231 17.93 7.00 -4.46
CA ILE A 231 18.26 5.73 -3.80
C ILE A 231 19.61 5.19 -4.31
N ARG A 232 19.79 5.14 -5.64
CA ARG A 232 21.05 4.69 -6.25
C ARG A 232 22.24 5.54 -5.79
N LYS A 233 22.06 6.87 -5.71
CA LYS A 233 23.10 7.78 -5.22
C LYS A 233 23.47 7.52 -3.75
N ALA A 234 22.50 7.13 -2.92
CA ALA A 234 22.70 6.83 -1.51
C ALA A 234 23.37 5.45 -1.25
N LYS A 235 23.39 4.54 -2.24
CA LYS A 235 24.12 3.25 -2.29
C LYS A 235 23.79 2.17 -1.25
N LYS A 236 23.18 2.52 -0.12
CA LYS A 236 22.97 1.62 1.03
C LYS A 236 21.56 1.03 1.13
N TRP A 237 20.70 1.33 0.17
CA TRP A 237 19.26 1.15 0.28
C TRP A 237 18.76 0.20 -0.81
N PRO A 238 18.41 -1.06 -0.48
CA PRO A 238 17.72 -1.96 -1.40
C PRO A 238 16.37 -1.36 -1.80
N ALA A 239 16.02 -1.46 -3.09
CA ALA A 239 14.73 -0.99 -3.60
C ALA A 239 13.89 -2.17 -4.10
N LEU A 240 12.68 -2.32 -3.58
CA LEU A 240 11.72 -3.33 -3.97
C LEU A 240 10.57 -2.68 -4.75
N VAL A 241 10.47 -2.95 -6.04
CA VAL A 241 9.42 -2.40 -6.92
C VAL A 241 8.42 -3.49 -7.28
N LEU A 242 7.16 -3.34 -6.88
CA LEU A 242 6.05 -4.14 -7.42
C LEU A 242 5.23 -3.26 -8.38
N THR A 243 4.93 -3.75 -9.57
CA THR A 243 4.10 -3.01 -10.54
C THR A 243 3.17 -3.92 -11.35
N ARG A 244 2.18 -3.30 -11.99
CA ARG A 244 1.31 -3.87 -13.02
C ARG A 244 1.52 -3.21 -14.38
N SER A 245 2.57 -2.40 -14.53
CA SER A 245 2.85 -1.61 -15.72
C SER A 245 4.18 -1.99 -16.37
N SER A 246 4.20 -1.98 -17.71
CA SER A 246 5.42 -2.15 -18.51
C SER A 246 6.33 -0.91 -18.49
N LEU A 247 5.88 0.23 -17.95
CA LEU A 247 6.70 1.45 -17.87
C LEU A 247 7.99 1.27 -17.06
N ALA A 248 8.01 0.30 -16.14
CA ALA A 248 9.21 -0.02 -15.37
C ALA A 248 10.37 -0.54 -16.23
N LEU A 249 10.12 -0.99 -17.47
CA LEU A 249 11.16 -1.37 -18.43
C LEU A 249 12.19 -0.25 -18.62
N GLU A 250 11.75 1.01 -18.65
CA GLU A 250 12.62 2.18 -18.86
C GLU A 250 13.61 2.41 -17.71
N ASP A 251 13.32 1.87 -16.52
CA ASP A 251 14.08 2.05 -15.29
C ASP A 251 14.82 0.79 -14.84
N LEU A 252 14.77 -0.32 -15.60
CA LEU A 252 15.53 -1.54 -15.28
C LEU A 252 17.03 -1.30 -15.18
N GLY A 253 17.60 -0.48 -16.07
CA GLY A 253 19.02 -0.11 -16.00
C GLY A 253 19.38 0.72 -14.76
N LEU A 254 18.42 1.50 -14.25
CA LEU A 254 18.59 2.27 -13.02
C LEU A 254 18.53 1.35 -11.80
N LEU A 255 17.55 0.46 -11.76
CA LEU A 255 17.38 -0.55 -10.71
C LEU A 255 18.58 -1.50 -10.62
N ALA A 256 19.12 -1.96 -11.76
CA ALA A 256 20.29 -2.84 -11.79
C ALA A 256 21.54 -2.21 -11.14
N GLY A 257 21.59 -0.87 -11.07
CA GLY A 257 22.64 -0.13 -10.36
C GLY A 257 22.44 -0.01 -8.84
N ILE A 258 21.33 -0.50 -8.29
CA ILE A 258 21.00 -0.45 -6.86
C ILE A 258 21.29 -1.82 -6.25
N ARG A 259 22.20 -1.88 -5.28
CA ARG A 259 22.56 -3.13 -4.60
C ARG A 259 21.35 -3.69 -3.85
N GLY A 260 20.99 -4.94 -4.15
CA GLY A 260 19.85 -5.61 -3.54
C GLY A 260 18.50 -5.12 -4.06
N ALA A 261 18.45 -4.41 -5.19
CA ALA A 261 17.17 -4.10 -5.80
C ALA A 261 16.49 -5.34 -6.36
N ALA A 262 15.17 -5.36 -6.24
CA ALA A 262 14.31 -6.37 -6.82
C ALA A 262 13.11 -5.71 -7.49
N ILE A 263 12.68 -6.32 -8.58
CA ILE A 263 11.49 -5.89 -9.31
C ILE A 263 10.55 -7.07 -9.50
N GLY A 264 9.27 -6.81 -9.38
CA GLY A 264 8.26 -7.83 -9.53
C GLY A 264 6.98 -7.30 -10.12
N VAL A 265 6.16 -8.24 -10.54
CA VAL A 265 4.85 -7.97 -11.11
C VAL A 265 3.74 -8.57 -10.27
N SER A 266 2.59 -7.90 -10.23
CA SER A 266 1.38 -8.58 -9.78
C SER A 266 0.77 -9.35 -10.94
N LEU A 267 0.53 -10.65 -10.76
CA LEU A 267 0.08 -11.54 -11.82
C LEU A 267 -1.07 -12.44 -11.33
N PRO A 268 -2.31 -11.93 -11.26
CA PRO A 268 -3.45 -12.63 -10.65
C PRO A 268 -3.99 -13.79 -11.51
N THR A 269 -3.65 -13.84 -12.80
CA THR A 269 -4.09 -14.85 -13.77
C THR A 269 -3.13 -14.90 -14.96
N MET A 270 -3.19 -15.99 -15.73
CA MET A 270 -2.58 -16.16 -17.06
C MET A 270 -3.55 -15.91 -18.23
N ASP A 271 -4.79 -15.51 -17.96
CA ASP A 271 -5.79 -15.16 -18.98
C ASP A 271 -5.92 -13.64 -19.15
N ASP A 272 -5.51 -13.13 -20.31
CA ASP A 272 -5.48 -11.69 -20.58
C ASP A 272 -6.88 -11.08 -20.75
N THR A 273 -7.88 -11.91 -21.05
CA THR A 273 -9.30 -11.52 -21.07
C THR A 273 -9.81 -11.29 -19.65
N VAL A 274 -9.45 -12.17 -18.71
CA VAL A 274 -9.76 -12.01 -17.28
C VAL A 274 -9.03 -10.80 -16.72
N ARG A 275 -7.75 -10.64 -17.02
CA ARG A 275 -6.98 -9.44 -16.66
C ARG A 275 -7.64 -8.17 -17.20
N LYS A 276 -8.08 -8.12 -18.46
CA LYS A 276 -8.75 -6.94 -19.04
C LYS A 276 -10.05 -6.57 -18.32
N HIS A 277 -10.80 -7.57 -17.85
CA HIS A 277 -12.06 -7.37 -17.12
C HIS A 277 -11.83 -6.68 -15.76
N PHE A 278 -10.81 -7.10 -15.01
CA PHE A 278 -10.56 -6.59 -13.66
C PHE A 278 -9.52 -5.46 -13.60
N GLU A 279 -8.58 -5.42 -14.54
CA GLU A 279 -7.44 -4.49 -14.60
C GLU A 279 -7.32 -3.84 -16.00
N PRO A 280 -8.35 -3.10 -16.47
CA PRO A 280 -8.47 -2.71 -17.88
C PRO A 280 -7.35 -1.81 -18.42
N ARG A 281 -6.61 -1.13 -17.53
CA ARG A 281 -5.51 -0.21 -17.90
C ARG A 281 -4.13 -0.66 -17.40
N ALA A 282 -4.05 -1.86 -16.82
CA ALA A 282 -2.77 -2.46 -16.49
C ALA A 282 -2.12 -3.01 -17.77
N ALA A 283 -0.81 -3.24 -17.72
CA ALA A 283 -0.10 -3.95 -18.78
C ALA A 283 -0.71 -5.35 -18.97
N SER A 284 -0.69 -5.82 -20.20
CA SER A 284 -1.05 -7.20 -20.55
C SER A 284 -0.17 -8.19 -19.81
N ILE A 285 -0.62 -9.43 -19.74
CA ILE A 285 0.15 -10.51 -19.09
C ILE A 285 1.51 -10.69 -19.78
N ASN A 286 1.55 -10.70 -21.11
CA ASN A 286 2.80 -10.83 -21.86
C ASN A 286 3.77 -9.68 -21.60
N GLU A 287 3.29 -8.44 -21.47
CA GLU A 287 4.13 -7.30 -21.09
C GLU A 287 4.71 -7.44 -19.67
N ARG A 288 3.94 -7.98 -18.72
CA ARG A 288 4.45 -8.26 -17.36
C ARG A 288 5.50 -9.37 -17.37
N LEU A 289 5.30 -10.43 -18.15
CA LEU A 289 6.30 -11.49 -18.31
C LEU A 289 7.57 -10.97 -19.01
N THR A 290 7.42 -10.10 -20.01
CA THR A 290 8.55 -9.43 -20.68
C THR A 290 9.36 -8.60 -19.68
N LEU A 291 8.69 -7.86 -18.80
CA LEU A 291 9.34 -7.10 -17.73
C LEU A 291 10.18 -8.00 -16.80
N LEU A 292 9.65 -9.15 -16.39
CA LEU A 292 10.41 -10.11 -15.58
C LEU A 292 11.60 -10.70 -16.35
N SER A 293 11.40 -11.08 -17.62
CA SER A 293 12.46 -11.62 -18.48
C SER A 293 13.61 -10.63 -18.64
N GLU A 294 13.32 -9.39 -19.03
CA GLU A 294 14.35 -8.36 -19.21
C GLU A 294 15.03 -7.95 -17.89
N ALA A 295 14.30 -7.98 -16.77
CA ALA A 295 14.90 -7.77 -15.46
C ALA A 295 15.93 -8.87 -15.14
N LYS A 296 15.57 -10.14 -15.37
CA LYS A 296 16.43 -11.30 -15.13
C LYS A 296 17.67 -11.30 -16.02
N GLU A 297 17.53 -10.94 -17.29
CA GLU A 297 18.66 -10.75 -18.22
C GLU A 297 19.65 -9.68 -17.76
N ARG A 298 19.19 -8.69 -17.00
CA ARG A 298 20.01 -7.64 -16.37
C ARG A 298 20.55 -8.02 -14.99
N GLY A 299 20.32 -9.24 -14.54
CA GLY A 299 20.77 -9.76 -13.25
C GLY A 299 20.01 -9.19 -12.04
N LEU A 300 18.82 -8.61 -12.24
CA LEU A 300 17.95 -8.20 -11.15
C LEU A 300 17.26 -9.41 -10.53
N THR A 301 17.08 -9.39 -9.21
CA THR A 301 16.20 -10.34 -8.56
C THR A 301 14.75 -10.02 -8.92
N THR A 302 14.03 -11.06 -9.32
CA THR A 302 12.66 -11.01 -9.81
C THR A 302 11.71 -11.66 -8.82
N PHE A 303 10.50 -11.13 -8.69
CA PHE A 303 9.47 -11.77 -7.88
C PHE A 303 8.09 -11.57 -8.51
N ALA A 304 7.12 -12.38 -8.08
CA ALA A 304 5.73 -12.16 -8.42
C ALA A 304 4.84 -12.17 -7.19
N ILE A 305 3.78 -11.37 -7.24
CA ILE A 305 2.69 -11.45 -6.27
C ILE A 305 1.41 -11.85 -6.99
N VAL A 306 0.86 -12.99 -6.59
CA VAL A 306 -0.42 -13.48 -7.07
C VAL A 306 -1.47 -13.12 -6.03
N GLN A 307 -2.09 -11.95 -6.23
CA GLN A 307 -3.17 -11.44 -5.38
C GLN A 307 -4.04 -10.42 -6.17
N PRO A 308 -5.37 -10.62 -6.22
CA PRO A 308 -6.09 -11.83 -5.82
C PRO A 308 -5.82 -13.00 -6.76
N LEU A 309 -6.32 -14.20 -6.46
CA LEU A 309 -6.41 -15.26 -7.45
C LEU A 309 -7.58 -14.96 -8.40
N LEU A 310 -7.36 -15.04 -9.71
CA LEU A 310 -8.42 -14.90 -10.70
C LEU A 310 -8.51 -16.16 -11.58
N PRO A 311 -9.64 -16.40 -12.26
CA PRO A 311 -9.82 -17.57 -13.13
C PRO A 311 -8.75 -17.64 -14.23
N GLY A 312 -8.31 -18.87 -14.52
CA GLY A 312 -7.21 -19.16 -15.45
C GLY A 312 -6.50 -20.48 -15.11
N ALA A 313 -5.66 -20.98 -16.01
CA ALA A 313 -4.90 -22.22 -15.80
C ALA A 313 -3.75 -22.00 -14.81
N LEU A 314 -3.82 -22.64 -13.63
CA LEU A 314 -2.76 -22.53 -12.60
C LEU A 314 -1.45 -23.19 -13.03
N SER A 315 -1.52 -24.26 -13.82
CA SER A 315 -0.31 -24.91 -14.35
C SER A 315 0.50 -23.94 -15.19
N PHE A 316 -0.13 -23.24 -16.14
CA PHE A 316 0.55 -22.24 -16.96
C PHE A 316 1.06 -21.05 -16.15
N LEU A 317 0.33 -20.63 -15.11
CA LEU A 317 0.81 -19.60 -14.19
C LEU A 317 2.05 -20.08 -13.43
N ALA A 318 2.03 -21.30 -12.91
CA ALA A 318 3.15 -21.88 -12.18
C ALA A 318 4.37 -22.09 -13.08
N ASP A 319 4.18 -22.55 -14.32
CA ASP A 319 5.26 -22.70 -15.31
C ASP A 319 5.92 -21.34 -15.61
N ALA A 320 5.13 -20.33 -15.96
CA ALA A 320 5.66 -19.00 -16.28
C ALA A 320 6.38 -18.35 -15.09
N LEU A 321 5.85 -18.52 -13.87
CA LEU A 321 6.49 -17.99 -12.67
C LEU A 321 7.77 -18.76 -12.30
N ALA A 322 7.83 -20.07 -12.54
CA ALA A 322 9.05 -20.84 -12.32
C ALA A 322 10.20 -20.40 -13.23
N ASP A 323 9.89 -20.02 -14.47
CA ASP A 323 10.88 -19.54 -15.41
C ASP A 323 11.38 -18.12 -15.05
N LEU A 324 10.47 -17.25 -14.63
CA LEU A 324 10.69 -15.80 -14.62
C LEU A 324 10.74 -15.13 -13.25
N ALA A 325 10.37 -15.82 -12.15
CA ALA A 325 10.39 -15.25 -10.81
C ALA A 325 11.30 -16.07 -9.88
N ASP A 326 12.19 -15.39 -9.14
CA ASP A 326 13.06 -16.03 -8.15
C ASP A 326 12.32 -16.39 -6.85
N SER A 327 11.16 -15.76 -6.62
CA SER A 327 10.24 -16.13 -5.56
C SER A 327 8.81 -15.71 -5.90
N VAL A 328 7.81 -16.34 -5.26
CA VAL A 328 6.38 -15.95 -5.39
C VAL A 328 5.70 -15.75 -4.03
N ARG A 329 4.91 -14.69 -3.89
CA ARG A 329 3.94 -14.53 -2.79
C ARG A 329 2.54 -14.74 -3.33
N ILE A 330 1.77 -15.52 -2.58
CA ILE A 330 0.37 -15.79 -2.88
C ILE A 330 -0.43 -15.22 -1.73
N ASP A 331 -1.47 -14.48 -2.07
CA ASP A 331 -2.41 -13.97 -1.08
C ASP A 331 -3.81 -13.89 -1.71
N VAL A 332 -4.84 -13.85 -0.88
CA VAL A 332 -6.23 -14.02 -1.31
C VAL A 332 -6.98 -12.69 -1.36
N LEU A 333 -8.12 -12.72 -2.04
CA LEU A 333 -9.08 -11.61 -2.00
C LEU A 333 -9.77 -11.57 -0.62
N HIS A 334 -9.72 -10.40 0.04
CA HIS A 334 -10.39 -10.16 1.31
C HIS A 334 -11.66 -9.32 1.12
N GLY A 335 -12.67 -9.92 0.47
CA GLY A 335 -13.88 -9.24 0.05
C GLY A 335 -13.74 -8.61 -1.34
N VAL A 336 -14.87 -8.35 -2.01
CA VAL A 336 -14.87 -7.90 -3.41
C VAL A 336 -14.50 -6.43 -3.59
N GLU A 337 -14.30 -5.68 -2.49
CA GLU A 337 -13.97 -4.25 -2.51
C GLU A 337 -14.92 -3.46 -3.42
N GLY A 338 -14.39 -2.77 -4.44
CA GLY A 338 -15.16 -2.06 -5.47
C GLY A 338 -15.60 -2.91 -6.66
N ALA A 339 -15.27 -4.21 -6.70
CA ALA A 339 -15.43 -5.08 -7.86
C ALA A 339 -16.71 -5.94 -7.86
N ALA A 340 -17.71 -5.61 -7.04
CA ALA A 340 -18.93 -6.42 -6.92
C ALA A 340 -19.59 -6.70 -8.28
N ALA A 341 -19.67 -5.69 -9.16
CA ALA A 341 -20.24 -5.84 -10.50
C ALA A 341 -19.39 -6.76 -11.40
N GLN A 342 -18.06 -6.69 -11.29
CA GLN A 342 -17.14 -7.51 -12.07
C GLN A 342 -17.20 -8.98 -11.65
N PHE A 343 -17.33 -9.24 -10.35
CA PHE A 343 -17.48 -10.59 -9.82
C PHE A 343 -18.90 -11.16 -9.99
N ALA A 344 -19.91 -10.33 -10.22
CA ALA A 344 -21.27 -10.78 -10.56
C ALA A 344 -21.38 -11.36 -11.99
N ASP A 345 -20.34 -11.20 -12.81
CA ASP A 345 -20.26 -11.86 -14.11
C ASP A 345 -20.28 -13.40 -13.92
N PRO A 346 -21.17 -14.15 -14.60
CA PRO A 346 -21.27 -15.60 -14.47
C PRO A 346 -19.95 -16.36 -14.68
N ARG A 347 -19.01 -15.78 -15.42
CA ARG A 347 -17.68 -16.37 -15.65
C ARG A 347 -16.80 -16.38 -14.40
N PHE A 348 -17.10 -15.54 -13.40
CA PHE A 348 -16.22 -15.24 -12.27
C PHE A 348 -16.91 -15.34 -10.90
N LEU A 349 -18.13 -15.87 -10.83
CA LEU A 349 -18.94 -15.91 -9.60
C LEU A 349 -18.19 -16.54 -8.41
N ASP A 350 -17.55 -17.69 -8.65
CA ASP A 350 -16.84 -18.40 -7.60
C ASP A 350 -15.58 -17.64 -7.13
N ALA A 351 -14.99 -16.81 -8.00
CA ALA A 351 -13.75 -16.11 -7.70
C ALA A 351 -13.88 -15.07 -6.59
N ALA A 352 -15.09 -14.59 -6.29
CA ALA A 352 -15.34 -13.73 -5.13
C ALA A 352 -15.35 -14.50 -3.80
N ALA A 353 -15.56 -15.82 -3.84
CA ALA A 353 -15.75 -16.61 -2.64
C ALA A 353 -14.42 -16.92 -1.96
N ARG A 354 -14.40 -16.76 -0.63
CA ARG A 354 -13.18 -16.98 0.17
C ARG A 354 -12.65 -18.41 0.06
N HIS A 355 -13.53 -19.41 0.07
CA HIS A 355 -13.13 -20.82 -0.05
C HIS A 355 -12.45 -21.08 -1.40
N TRP A 356 -13.00 -20.55 -2.50
CA TRP A 356 -12.40 -20.68 -3.83
C TRP A 356 -11.02 -20.03 -3.90
N GLN A 357 -10.85 -18.83 -3.31
CA GLN A 357 -9.55 -18.16 -3.25
C GLN A 357 -8.52 -19.01 -2.49
N GLN A 358 -8.92 -19.61 -1.36
CA GLN A 358 -8.05 -20.46 -0.54
C GLN A 358 -7.65 -21.74 -1.26
N GLU A 359 -8.61 -22.47 -1.84
CA GLU A 359 -8.35 -23.68 -2.62
C GLU A 359 -7.40 -23.41 -3.80
N ARG A 360 -7.61 -22.30 -4.52
CA ARG A 360 -6.76 -21.89 -5.65
C ARG A 360 -5.36 -21.49 -5.19
N ALA A 361 -5.24 -20.80 -4.06
CA ALA A 361 -3.96 -20.43 -3.48
C ALA A 361 -3.16 -21.68 -3.05
N GLU A 362 -3.83 -22.66 -2.41
CA GLU A 362 -3.21 -23.93 -2.02
C GLU A 362 -2.77 -24.77 -3.23
N ALA A 363 -3.61 -24.84 -4.27
CA ALA A 363 -3.28 -25.53 -5.51
C ALA A 363 -2.08 -24.88 -6.22
N LEU A 364 -2.05 -23.55 -6.30
CA LEU A 364 -0.92 -22.82 -6.89
C LEU A 364 0.35 -22.98 -6.06
N ALA A 365 0.25 -22.92 -4.72
CA ALA A 365 1.38 -23.15 -3.82
C ALA A 365 1.99 -24.54 -4.01
N THR A 366 1.15 -25.58 -4.16
CA THR A 366 1.60 -26.94 -4.47
C THR A 366 2.32 -26.99 -5.81
N ALA A 367 1.72 -26.44 -6.86
CA ALA A 367 2.31 -26.43 -8.20
C ALA A 367 3.66 -25.68 -8.27
N LEU A 368 3.81 -24.58 -7.53
CA LEU A 368 5.05 -23.82 -7.44
C LEU A 368 6.13 -24.57 -6.65
N LYS A 369 5.77 -25.27 -5.57
CA LYS A 369 6.69 -26.12 -4.81
C LYS A 369 7.24 -27.28 -5.66
N GLU A 370 6.38 -27.91 -6.47
CA GLU A 370 6.80 -28.95 -7.42
C GLU A 370 7.82 -28.45 -8.45
N ARG A 371 7.78 -27.14 -8.76
CA ARG A 371 8.71 -26.44 -9.66
C ARG A 371 9.89 -25.80 -8.94
N ASN A 372 10.06 -26.06 -7.63
CA ASN A 372 11.11 -25.50 -6.78
C ASN A 372 11.11 -23.96 -6.70
N VAL A 373 9.95 -23.33 -6.84
CA VAL A 373 9.84 -21.87 -6.72
C VAL A 373 9.67 -21.49 -5.24
N PRO A 374 10.58 -20.68 -4.66
CA PRO A 374 10.47 -20.24 -3.27
C PRO A 374 9.20 -19.44 -3.02
N LEU A 375 8.47 -19.80 -1.97
CA LEU A 375 7.32 -19.03 -1.48
C LEU A 375 7.69 -18.22 -0.25
N TRP A 376 7.15 -17.01 -0.12
CA TRP A 376 7.34 -16.19 1.10
C TRP A 376 6.01 -15.62 1.62
N PRO A 377 5.79 -15.60 2.96
CA PRO A 377 4.55 -15.11 3.55
C PRO A 377 4.59 -13.62 3.95
N GLY A 378 5.77 -13.00 4.01
CA GLY A 378 5.99 -11.65 4.55
C GLY A 378 5.88 -10.49 3.53
N GLU A 379 6.35 -9.32 3.93
CA GLU A 379 6.34 -8.13 3.08
C GLU A 379 7.58 -8.04 2.17
N LEU A 380 8.69 -8.67 2.57
CA LEU A 380 9.92 -8.70 1.80
C LEU A 380 10.18 -10.11 1.20
N PRO A 381 10.70 -10.19 -0.02
CA PRO A 381 11.13 -11.47 -0.60
C PRO A 381 12.33 -12.05 0.17
N PRO A 382 12.59 -13.38 0.08
CA PRO A 382 13.57 -14.07 0.92
C PRO A 382 14.99 -13.50 0.90
N HIS A 383 15.43 -12.90 -0.22
CA HIS A 383 16.77 -12.32 -0.34
C HIS A 383 16.94 -10.98 0.39
N LEU A 384 15.84 -10.37 0.86
CA LEU A 384 15.81 -9.12 1.64
C LEU A 384 15.32 -9.30 3.07
N ALA A 385 14.75 -10.46 3.40
CA ALA A 385 14.45 -10.83 4.78
C ALA A 385 15.79 -11.05 5.53
N VAL A 386 15.97 -10.35 6.64
CA VAL A 386 17.21 -10.37 7.45
C VAL A 386 17.13 -11.41 8.55
#